data_AF-A0A962ZAC4-F1
#
_entry.id   AF-A0A962ZAC4-F1
#
_cell.length_a   1.000
_cell.length_b   1.000
_cell.length_c   1.000
_cell.angle_alpha   90.00
_cell.angle_beta   90.00
_cell.angle_gamma   90.00
#
_symmetry.space_group_name_H-M   'P 1'
#
loop_
_entity.id
_entity.type
_entity.pdbx_description
1 polymer ?
#
loop_
_entity_poly.entity_id
_entity_poly.type
_entity_poly.pdbx_seq_one_letter_code
_entity_poly.pdbx_strand_id
1 'polypeptide(L)' 'MSTGVCIASSRLTPSSPASAIANETGATVGGTLYPGALSGPDGPAPTYLDMMRHNAMTLAQALGS' A
#
# COMPACT_ATOMS: atom_id res chain seq x y z
N MET A 1 7.45 20.94 -5.54
CA MET A 1 6.12 20.39 -5.26
C MET A 1 5.88 19.28 -6.26
N SER A 2 6.24 18.04 -5.91
CA SER A 2 6.03 16.87 -6.75
C SER A 2 4.70 16.27 -6.33
N THR A 3 3.68 16.34 -7.18
CA THR A 3 2.38 15.69 -6.96
C THR A 3 2.60 14.17 -7.08
N GLY A 4 3.05 13.56 -5.99
CA GLY A 4 3.50 12.17 -5.96
C GLY A 4 2.31 11.23 -5.97
N VAL A 5 2.02 10.61 -7.12
CA VAL A 5 1.13 9.44 -7.19
C VAL A 5 1.64 8.37 -6.22
N CYS A 6 0.78 7.86 -5.35
CA CYS A 6 1.16 6.84 -4.35
C CYS A 6 0.89 5.46 -4.91
N ILE A 7 1.93 4.64 -5.07
CA ILE A 7 1.77 3.26 -5.52
C ILE A 7 1.79 2.33 -4.32
N ALA A 8 0.74 1.53 -4.21
CA ALA A 8 0.61 0.50 -3.19
C ALA A 8 1.22 -0.83 -3.66
N SER A 9 2.09 -1.41 -2.85
CA SER A 9 2.59 -2.76 -3.08
C SER A 9 1.60 -3.77 -2.49
N SER A 10 1.28 -4.85 -3.21
CA SER A 10 0.39 -5.91 -2.73
C SER A 10 1.16 -7.13 -2.28
N ARG A 11 0.85 -7.66 -1.08
CA ARG A 11 1.49 -8.88 -0.53
C ARG A 11 1.37 -10.12 -1.44
N LEU A 12 0.39 -10.13 -2.35
CA LEU A 12 0.16 -11.23 -3.28
C LEU A 12 1.15 -11.27 -4.46
N THR A 13 1.92 -10.19 -4.70
CA THR A 13 2.88 -10.11 -5.80
C THR A 13 4.27 -9.71 -5.28
N PRO A 14 5.18 -10.69 -5.06
CA PRO A 14 6.51 -10.42 -4.51
C PRO A 14 7.40 -9.61 -5.49
N SER A 15 7.17 -9.72 -6.79
CA SER A 15 7.74 -8.82 -7.81
C SER A 15 6.79 -7.63 -8.01
N SER A 16 6.80 -6.70 -7.07
CA SER A 16 5.91 -5.54 -7.15
C SER A 16 6.40 -4.56 -8.24
N PRO A 17 5.64 -4.33 -9.33
CA PRO A 17 6.00 -3.33 -10.35
C PRO A 17 6.01 -1.90 -9.77
N ALA A 18 5.46 -1.71 -8.56
CA ALA A 18 5.39 -0.45 -7.85
C ALA A 18 6.75 0.23 -7.68
N SER A 19 7.80 -0.52 -7.35
CA SER A 19 9.14 0.05 -7.15
C SER A 19 9.77 0.51 -8.45
N ALA A 20 9.55 -0.21 -9.55
CA ALA A 20 10.05 0.18 -10.87
C ALA A 20 9.35 1.46 -11.35
N ILE A 21 8.02 1.50 -11.24
CA ILE A 21 7.22 2.67 -11.62
C ILE A 21 7.58 3.88 -10.74
N ALA A 22 7.80 3.69 -9.43
CA ALA A 22 8.25 4.76 -8.54
C ALA A 22 9.58 5.38 -8.98
N ASN A 23 10.54 4.53 -9.35
CA ASN A 23 11.86 4.95 -9.83
C ASN A 23 11.77 5.70 -11.18
N GLU A 24 10.87 5.29 -12.07
CA GLU A 24 10.69 5.91 -13.39
C GLU A 24 9.87 7.22 -13.36
N THR A 25 8.94 7.36 -12.41
CA THR A 25 7.95 8.46 -12.40
C THR A 25 8.19 9.49 -11.31
N GLY A 26 9.08 9.23 -10.35
CA GLY A 26 9.23 10.04 -9.14
C GLY A 26 8.07 9.91 -8.16
N ALA A 27 7.21 8.91 -8.36
CA ALA A 27 6.15 8.53 -7.42
C ALA A 27 6.73 7.97 -6.12
N THR A 28 6.03 8.18 -5.01
CA THR A 28 6.43 7.63 -3.70
C THR A 28 5.66 6.34 -3.43
N VAL A 29 6.34 5.30 -2.98
CA VAL A 29 5.68 4.05 -2.54
C VAL A 29 5.05 4.32 -1.17
N GLY A 30 3.72 4.42 -1.15
CA GLY A 30 2.93 4.82 0.03
C GLY A 30 2.66 3.73 1.06
N GLY A 31 3.33 2.58 0.94
CA GLY A 31 3.16 1.42 1.82
C GLY A 31 2.56 0.19 1.13
N THR A 32 2.25 -0.82 1.94
CA THR A 32 1.72 -2.11 1.48
C THR A 32 0.22 -2.19 1.72
N LEU A 33 -0.54 -2.54 0.70
CA LEU A 33 -1.97 -2.82 0.82
C LEU A 33 -2.24 -4.33 0.82
N TYR A 34 -3.37 -4.69 1.40
CA TYR A 34 -3.93 -6.04 1.39
C TYR A 34 -5.13 -6.06 0.42
N PRO A 35 -4.95 -6.36 -0.88
CA PRO A 35 -6.01 -6.24 -1.89
C PRO A 35 -6.97 -7.44 -1.95
N GLY A 36 -6.81 -8.44 -1.08
CA GLY A 36 -7.67 -9.64 -1.09
C GLY A 36 -7.21 -10.79 -0.20
N ALA A 37 -6.23 -10.56 0.69
CA ALA A 37 -5.77 -11.54 1.65
C ALA A 37 -5.64 -10.87 3.02
N LEU A 38 -6.09 -11.55 4.07
CA LEU A 38 -5.87 -11.12 5.44
C LEU A 38 -4.39 -11.35 5.80
N SER A 39 -3.90 -10.61 6.80
CA SER A 39 -2.63 -10.96 7.43
C SER A 39 -2.76 -12.23 8.26
N GLY A 40 -1.64 -12.74 8.77
CA GLY A 40 -1.70 -13.70 9.87
C GLY A 40 -2.40 -13.10 11.11
N PRO A 41 -2.72 -13.93 12.12
CA PRO A 41 -3.43 -13.51 13.33
C PRO A 41 -2.76 -12.35 14.06
N ASP A 42 -1.42 -12.31 14.06
CA ASP A 42 -0.61 -11.27 14.72
C ASP A 42 -0.24 -10.11 13.78
N GLY A 43 -0.80 -10.07 12.57
CA GLY A 43 -0.52 -9.05 11.57
C GLY A 43 -1.45 -7.83 11.66
N PRO A 44 -1.24 -6.82 10.82
CA PRO A 44 -1.98 -5.55 10.88
C PRO A 44 -3.40 -5.61 10.29
N ALA A 45 -3.79 -6.73 9.67
CA ALA A 45 -5.07 -6.90 8.98
C ALA A 45 -5.65 -8.33 9.18
N PRO A 46 -5.85 -8.80 10.43
CA PRO A 46 -6.25 -10.18 10.70
C PRO A 46 -7.74 -10.43 10.40
N THR A 47 -8.53 -9.36 10.29
CA THR A 47 -9.95 -9.41 9.90
C THR A 47 -10.24 -8.50 8.71
N TYR A 48 -11.38 -8.70 8.05
CA TYR A 48 -11.78 -7.86 6.92
C TYR A 48 -11.92 -6.37 7.30
N LEU A 49 -12.46 -6.08 8.49
CA LEU A 49 -12.59 -4.69 8.95
C LEU A 49 -11.22 -4.07 9.22
N ASP A 50 -10.30 -4.84 9.81
CA ASP A 50 -8.94 -4.34 10.07
C ASP A 50 -8.15 -4.16 8.78
N MET A 51 -8.34 -5.04 7.79
CA MET A 51 -7.82 -4.89 6.44
C MET A 51 -8.31 -3.59 5.78
N MET A 52 -9.61 -3.31 5.82
CA MET A 52 -10.18 -2.09 5.24
C MET A 52 -9.68 -0.83 5.95
N ARG A 53 -9.60 -0.84 7.29
CA ARG A 53 -9.05 0.27 8.08
C ARG A 53 -7.58 0.52 7.78
N HIS A 54 -6.77 -0.54 7.76
CA HIS A 54 -5.35 -0.46 7.44
C HIS A 54 -5.15 0.12 6.04
N ASN A 55 -5.85 -0.41 5.04
CA ASN A 55 -5.76 0.08 3.66
C ASN A 55 -6.15 1.57 3.55
N ALA A 56 -7.25 1.96 4.21
CA ALA A 56 -7.71 3.35 4.20
C ALA A 56 -6.71 4.31 4.86
N MET A 57 -6.12 3.91 5.99
CA MET A 57 -5.08 4.72 6.67
C MET A 57 -3.83 4.87 5.83
N THR A 58 -3.34 3.78 5.23
CA THR A 58 -2.16 3.79 4.34
C THR A 58 -2.38 4.72 3.15
N LEU A 59 -3.56 4.66 2.52
CA LEU A 59 -3.92 5.58 1.42
C LEU A 59 -4.04 7.03 1.88
N ALA A 60 -4.68 7.28 3.02
CA ALA A 60 -4.85 8.63 3.56
C ALA A 60 -3.50 9.27 3.91
N GLN A 61 -2.57 8.50 4.49
CA GLN A 61 -1.22 8.96 4.78
C GLN A 61 -0.46 9.31 3.50
N ALA A 62 -0.57 8.48 2.47
CA ALA A 62 0.13 8.69 1.23
C ALA A 62 -0.41 9.91 0.43
N LEU A 63 -1.73 10.14 0.45
CA LEU A 63 -2.36 11.28 -0.23
C LEU A 63 -2.28 12.60 0.56
N GLY A 64 -2.06 12.53 1.88
CA GLY A 64 -2.01 13.70 2.76
C GLY A 64 -0.61 14.31 2.93
N SER A 65 0.42 13.70 2.32
CA SER A 65 1.82 14.12 2.32
C SER A 65 2.23 14.77 1.00
#